data_AF-A0A2N0W3T6-F1
#
_entry.id   AF-A0A2N0W3T6-F1
#
_cell.length_a   1.000
_cell.length_b   1.000
_cell.length_c   1.000
_cell.angle_alpha   90.00
_cell.angle_beta   90.00
_cell.angle_gamma   90.00
#
_symmetry.space_group_name_H-M   'P 1'
#
loop_
_entity.id
_entity.type
_entity.pdbx_description
1 polymer ?
#
loop_
_entity_poly.entity_id
_entity_poly.type
_entity_poly.pdbx_seq_one_letter_code
_entity_poly.pdbx_strand_id
1 'polypeptide(L)'
;MVISFMSDQHCDLDKKTASVWINMKQEELDYSCKPVGHGSIITYTISNSKRAKELYFNLTSGFTLVIDKRINIWAANIKQPK
;
A
#
# COMPACT_ATOMS: atom_id res chain seq x y z
N MET A 1 -6.33 6.44 -1.32
CA MET A 1 -4.87 6.25 -1.43
C MET A 1 -4.63 4.94 -2.16
N VAL A 2 -3.69 4.89 -3.10
CA VAL A 2 -3.37 3.68 -3.88
C VAL A 2 -1.94 3.30 -3.58
N ILE A 3 -1.70 2.00 -3.38
CA ILE A 3 -0.38 1.47 -3.07
C ILE A 3 -0.11 0.32 -4.03
N SER A 4 0.90 0.48 -4.88
CA SER A 4 1.29 -0.51 -5.89
C SER A 4 2.74 -0.90 -5.72
N PHE A 5 3.05 -2.18 -5.86
CA PHE A 5 4.42 -2.71 -5.80
C PHE A 5 4.57 -3.93 -6.70
N MET A 6 5.80 -4.19 -7.12
CA MET A 6 6.14 -5.42 -7.85
C MET A 6 6.26 -6.60 -6.90
N SER A 7 5.76 -7.75 -7.33
CA SER A 7 5.82 -9.02 -6.63
C SER A 7 6.20 -10.13 -7.60
N ASP A 8 6.94 -11.13 -7.13
CA ASP A 8 7.24 -12.33 -7.91
C ASP A 8 6.08 -13.35 -7.86
N GLN A 9 5.01 -13.04 -7.12
CA GLN A 9 3.85 -13.90 -7.01
C GLN A 9 2.98 -13.83 -8.27
N HIS A 10 2.37 -14.96 -8.61
CA HIS A 10 1.37 -15.02 -9.67
C HIS A 10 0.09 -14.30 -9.23
N CYS A 11 -0.55 -13.62 -10.17
CA CYS A 11 -1.82 -12.97 -9.91
C CYS A 11 -2.94 -13.99 -9.70
N ASP A 12 -3.62 -13.88 -8.57
CA ASP A 12 -4.99 -14.34 -8.43
C ASP A 12 -5.91 -13.27 -9.03
N LEU A 13 -6.45 -13.55 -10.23
CA LEU A 13 -7.30 -12.61 -10.99
C LEU A 13 -8.75 -12.57 -10.48
N ASP A 14 -9.18 -13.58 -9.72
CA ASP A 14 -10.53 -13.66 -9.17
C ASP A 14 -10.63 -12.93 -7.83
N LYS A 15 -9.49 -12.73 -7.17
CA LYS A 15 -9.40 -11.96 -5.93
C LYS A 15 -9.69 -10.48 -6.17
N LYS A 16 -10.67 -9.95 -5.42
CA LYS A 16 -11.07 -8.53 -5.45
C LYS A 16 -10.75 -7.77 -4.16
N THR A 17 -10.59 -8.50 -3.06
CA THR A 17 -10.21 -7.93 -1.76
C THR A 17 -9.08 -8.73 -1.15
N ALA A 18 -8.31 -8.08 -0.28
CA ALA A 18 -7.25 -8.72 0.48
C ALA A 18 -7.24 -8.19 1.91
N SER A 19 -7.01 -9.10 2.85
CA SER A 19 -6.70 -8.71 4.22
C SER A 19 -5.23 -8.30 4.32
N VAL A 20 -4.98 -7.07 4.72
CA VAL A 20 -3.65 -6.45 4.73
C VAL A 20 -3.39 -5.82 6.09
N TRP A 21 -2.18 -6.01 6.61
CA TRP A 21 -1.74 -5.31 7.81
C TRP A 21 -1.15 -3.96 7.44
N ILE A 22 -1.67 -2.87 8.00
CA ILE A 22 -1.11 -1.52 7.92
C ILE A 22 -0.82 -1.02 9.34
N ASN A 23 0.45 -0.77 9.65
CA ASN A 23 0.88 -0.24 10.96
C ASN A 23 0.25 -0.98 12.15
N MET A 24 0.32 -2.32 12.14
CA MET A 24 -0.24 -3.25 13.14
C MET A 24 -1.77 -3.32 13.22
N LYS A 25 -2.51 -2.76 12.26
CA LYS A 25 -3.95 -2.99 12.13
C LYS A 25 -4.24 -3.80 10.88
N GLN A 26 -5.00 -4.87 11.02
CA GLN A 26 -5.50 -5.65 9.89
C GLN A 26 -6.75 -4.98 9.31
N GLU A 27 -6.75 -4.75 8.01
CA GLU A 27 -7.84 -4.10 7.28
C GLU A 27 -8.10 -4.88 5.99
N GLU A 28 -9.36 -4.99 5.58
CA GLU A 28 -9.72 -5.53 4.26
C GLU A 28 -9.75 -4.39 3.25
N LEU A 29 -8.98 -4.53 2.17
CA LEU A 29 -8.82 -3.51 1.14
C LEU A 29 -9.13 -4.07 -0.23
N ASP A 30 -9.55 -3.17 -1.12
CA ASP A 30 -9.69 -3.45 -2.54
C ASP A 30 -8.32 -3.88 -3.08
N TYR A 31 -8.30 -5.00 -3.79
CA TYR A 31 -7.12 -5.63 -4.34
C TYR A 31 -7.23 -5.71 -5.85
N SER A 32 -6.12 -5.41 -6.52
CA SER A 32 -5.96 -5.73 -7.94
C SER A 32 -4.56 -6.23 -8.20
N CYS A 33 -4.43 -7.12 -9.17
CA CYS A 33 -3.16 -7.66 -9.61
C CYS A 33 -3.07 -7.60 -11.13
N LYS A 34 -1.95 -7.14 -11.65
CA LYS A 34 -1.66 -7.13 -13.08
C LYS A 34 -0.37 -7.90 -13.36
N PRO A 35 -0.37 -8.95 -14.19
CA PRO A 35 0.86 -9.64 -14.56
C PRO A 35 1.74 -8.73 -15.42
N VAL A 36 3.05 -8.73 -15.17
CA VAL A 36 4.05 -7.95 -15.91
C VAL A 36 5.34 -8.76 -16.05
N GLY A 37 5.64 -9.21 -17.28
CA GLY A 37 6.82 -10.04 -17.55
C GLY A 37 6.82 -11.32 -16.71
N HIS A 38 7.86 -11.52 -15.91
CA HIS A 38 8.00 -12.67 -15.00
C HIS A 38 7.40 -12.44 -13.60
N GLY A 39 6.78 -11.29 -13.34
CA GLY A 39 6.18 -10.97 -12.05
C GLY A 39 4.78 -10.37 -12.18
N SER A 40 4.35 -9.70 -11.13
CA SER A 40 3.08 -9.00 -11.07
C SER A 40 3.20 -7.65 -10.37
N ILE A 41 2.30 -6.74 -10.71
CA ILE A 41 2.05 -5.52 -9.94
C ILE A 41 0.84 -5.80 -9.07
N ILE A 42 1.05 -5.85 -7.77
CA ILE A 42 -0.02 -5.91 -6.76
C ILE A 42 -0.38 -4.48 -6.38
N THR A 43 -1.68 -4.20 -6.31
CA THR A 43 -2.21 -2.90 -5.93
C THR A 43 -3.29 -3.05 -4.86
N TYR A 44 -3.13 -2.31 -3.76
CA TYR A 44 -4.14 -2.13 -2.73
C TYR A 44 -4.73 -0.72 -2.80
N THR A 45 -6.06 -0.62 -2.73
CA THR A 45 -6.76 0.67 -2.74
C THR A 45 -7.45 0.91 -1.41
N ILE A 46 -7.15 2.06 -0.83
CA ILE A 46 -7.75 2.57 0.40
C ILE A 46 -8.76 3.64 0.00
N SER A 47 -10.02 3.21 -0.12
CA SER A 47 -11.13 4.04 -0.60
C SER A 47 -11.71 4.97 0.48
N ASN A 48 -11.55 4.63 1.77
CA ASN A 48 -11.97 5.49 2.87
C ASN A 48 -11.07 6.74 2.97
N SER A 49 -11.67 7.91 2.71
CA SER A 49 -10.95 9.19 2.67
C SER A 49 -10.35 9.61 4.01
N LYS A 50 -11.05 9.36 5.12
CA LYS A 50 -10.54 9.63 6.47
C LYS A 50 -9.30 8.79 6.74
N ARG A 51 -9.37 7.49 6.44
CA ARG A 51 -8.25 6.56 6.63
C ARG A 51 -7.05 6.92 5.75
N ALA A 52 -7.29 7.21 4.48
CA ALA A 52 -6.23 7.65 3.57
C ALA A 52 -5.51 8.92 4.07
N LYS A 53 -6.26 9.88 4.62
CA LYS A 53 -5.71 11.11 5.20
C LYS A 53 -4.88 10.85 6.46
N GLU A 54 -5.32 9.97 7.35
CA GLU A 54 -4.54 9.54 8.52
C GLU A 54 -3.19 8.93 8.13
N LEU A 55 -3.20 8.00 7.17
CA LEU A 55 -1.98 7.36 6.69
C LEU A 55 -1.04 8.35 6.00
N TYR A 56 -1.59 9.26 5.19
CA TYR A 56 -0.82 10.34 4.56
C TYR A 56 -0.14 11.24 5.61
N PHE A 57 -0.85 11.64 6.67
CA PHE A 57 -0.23 12.46 7.71
C PHE A 57 0.91 11.73 8.42
N ASN A 58 0.75 10.43 8.69
CA ASN A 58 1.84 9.63 9.24
C ASN A 58 3.07 9.63 8.31
N LEU A 59 2.87 9.47 6.99
CA LEU A 59 3.97 9.53 6.02
C LEU A 59 4.73 10.86 6.03
N THR A 60 4.07 11.97 6.38
CA THR A 60 4.73 13.30 6.44
C THR A 60 5.61 13.54 7.66
N SER A 61 5.58 12.68 8.68
CA SER A 61 6.32 12.83 9.94
C SER A 61 7.59 11.97 10.04
N GLY A 62 8.13 11.48 8.91
CA GLY A 62 9.32 10.62 8.90
C GLY A 62 9.03 9.17 9.29
N PHE A 63 7.75 8.77 9.29
CA PHE A 63 7.35 7.39 9.60
C PHE A 63 7.47 6.47 8.39
N THR A 64 7.76 5.20 8.70
CA THR A 64 7.61 4.08 7.78
C THR A 64 6.19 3.53 7.88
N LEU A 65 5.50 3.39 6.74
CA LEU A 65 4.25 2.65 6.67
C LEU A 65 4.57 1.18 6.37
N VAL A 66 4.26 0.29 7.32
CA VAL A 66 4.53 -1.15 7.19
C VAL A 66 3.30 -1.84 6.64
N ILE A 67 3.42 -2.41 5.43
CA ILE A 67 2.35 -3.16 4.76
C ILE A 67 2.71 -4.63 4.74
N ASP A 68 1.72 -5.46 5.08
CA ASP A 68 1.84 -6.91 5.07
C ASP A 68 3.04 -7.42 5.88
N LYS A 69 3.38 -6.67 6.93
CA LYS A 69 4.52 -6.91 7.83
C LYS A 69 5.89 -6.99 7.14
N ARG A 70 5.99 -6.59 5.86
CA ARG A 70 7.18 -6.82 5.02
C ARG A 70 7.58 -5.59 4.20
N ILE A 71 6.62 -4.81 3.74
CA ILE A 71 6.87 -3.66 2.87
C ILE A 71 6.96 -2.41 3.75
N ASN A 72 8.16 -1.82 3.79
CA ASN A 72 8.41 -0.56 4.46
C ASN A 72 8.32 0.58 3.42
N ILE A 73 7.23 1.34 3.43
CA ILE A 73 7.11 2.53 2.59
C ILE A 73 7.68 3.72 3.36
N TRP A 74 8.75 4.29 2.81
CA TRP A 74 9.35 5.53 3.28
C TRP A 74 8.88 6.66 2.37
N ALA A 75 8.03 7.54 2.88
CA ALA A 75 7.79 8.81 2.21
C ALA A 75 8.82 9.81 2.73
N ALA A 76 9.90 10.01 1.99
CA ALA A 76 10.75 11.17 2.20
C ALA A 76 9.97 12.40 1.71
N ASN A 77 9.22 13.04 2.60
CA ASN A 77 8.61 14.31 2.27
C ASN A 77 9.74 15.35 2.19
N ILE A 78 10.19 15.66 0.97
CA ILE A 78 11.04 16.83 0.73
C ILE A 78 10.16 18.05 1.01
N LYS A 79 10.09 18.47 2.28
CA LYS A 79 9.56 19.78 2.61
C LYS A 79 10.34 20.77 1.76
N GLN A 80 9.64 21.51 0.90
CA GLN A 80 10.25 22.67 0.27
C GLN A 80 10.85 23.54 1.39
N PRO A 81 12.14 23.93 1.29
CA PRO A 81 12.72 24.85 2.24
C PRO A 81 11.87 26.11 2.30
N LYS A 82 11.58 26.61 3.50
CA LYS A 82 10.95 27.91 3.68
C LYS A 82 11.88 29.03 3.20
#